data_AF-A0A1V5L6C2-F1
#
_entry.id   AF-A0A1V5L6C2-F1
#
_cell.length_a   1.000
_cell.length_b   1.000
_cell.length_c   1.000
_cell.angle_alpha   90.00
_cell.angle_beta   90.00
_cell.angle_gamma   90.00
#
_symmetry.space_group_name_H-M   'P 1'
#
loop_
_entity.id
_entity.type
_entity.pdbx_description
1 polymer ?
#
loop_
_entity_poly.entity_id
_entity_poly.type
_entity_poly.pdbx_seq_one_letter_code
_entity_poly.pdbx_strand_id
1 'polypeptide(L)'
;MTVRIPVGTRFSDLLALAGGTTLNRPVVFTGGIMMGGVENDLALPVVKTNGGLIFLPADHPVAVRKLTPPAQYQRIGHSCCDQCTLCTELCPRYLLGYPIQPHKVMRSLLMTGSEKERYSLWAAYCCECNICSLFSCPEKLDPKNICVDAKKLLREKQISRTPEELKELFLDVHPVRSSREIPITMLYQRLGIKPYDRKAHFRELNFAPAEVELPLQQHIGAPAVPVIKSGDRVVKGQVIAEVAEEKLGCPVHASISGIVAAVSEKSIVIKG
;
A
#
# COMPACT_ATOMS: atom_id res chain seq x y z
N MET A 1 -8.80 -17.70 -3.55
CA MET A 1 -8.88 -18.17 -4.96
C MET A 1 -8.19 -17.15 -5.84
N THR A 2 -7.81 -17.53 -7.06
CA THR A 2 -7.23 -16.61 -8.04
C THR A 2 -8.08 -16.68 -9.30
N VAL A 3 -8.56 -15.54 -9.78
CA VAL A 3 -9.49 -15.45 -10.91
C VAL A 3 -9.12 -14.26 -11.79
N ARG A 4 -9.46 -14.31 -13.08
CA ARG A 4 -9.32 -13.17 -13.99
C ARG A 4 -10.60 -12.34 -13.95
N ILE A 5 -10.48 -11.07 -13.58
CA ILE A 5 -11.62 -10.15 -13.46
C ILE A 5 -11.35 -8.84 -14.20
N PRO A 6 -12.39 -8.19 -14.75
CA PRO A 6 -12.24 -6.85 -15.33
C PRO A 6 -11.83 -5.83 -14.27
N VAL A 7 -10.85 -4.98 -14.59
CA VAL A 7 -10.51 -3.81 -13.76
C VAL A 7 -11.77 -2.94 -13.63
N GLY A 8 -12.01 -2.39 -12.45
CA GLY A 8 -13.17 -1.60 -12.13
C GLY A 8 -14.33 -2.37 -11.50
N THR A 9 -14.22 -3.70 -11.39
CA THR A 9 -15.18 -4.52 -10.64
C THR A 9 -15.17 -4.14 -9.15
N ARG A 10 -16.35 -4.01 -8.52
CA ARG A 10 -16.45 -3.67 -7.09
C ARG A 10 -15.96 -4.79 -6.19
N PHE A 11 -15.42 -4.46 -5.01
CA PHE A 11 -15.01 -5.47 -4.03
C PHE A 11 -16.17 -6.35 -3.56
N SER A 12 -17.39 -5.78 -3.47
CA SER A 12 -18.62 -6.50 -3.16
C SER A 12 -18.88 -7.67 -4.11
N ASP A 13 -18.70 -7.46 -5.41
CA ASP A 13 -19.01 -8.45 -6.44
C ASP A 13 -17.99 -9.59 -6.40
N LEU A 14 -16.73 -9.25 -6.13
CA LEU A 14 -15.66 -10.23 -5.95
C LEU A 14 -15.82 -11.04 -4.67
N LEU A 15 -16.31 -10.42 -3.61
CA LEU A 15 -16.63 -11.13 -2.37
C LEU A 15 -17.79 -12.11 -2.59
N ALA A 16 -18.84 -11.69 -3.30
CA ALA A 16 -19.94 -12.57 -3.70
C ALA A 16 -19.45 -13.73 -4.58
N LEU A 17 -18.61 -13.43 -5.58
CA LEU A 17 -17.96 -14.45 -6.42
C LEU A 17 -17.11 -15.43 -5.61
N ALA A 18 -16.52 -14.95 -4.50
CA ALA A 18 -15.72 -15.78 -3.61
C ALA A 18 -16.53 -16.71 -2.68
N GLY A 19 -17.86 -16.61 -2.69
CA GLY A 19 -18.77 -17.36 -1.81
C GLY A 19 -19.30 -16.54 -0.63
N GLY A 20 -19.11 -15.22 -0.64
CA GLY A 20 -19.56 -14.32 0.42
C GLY A 20 -18.64 -14.29 1.63
N THR A 21 -19.14 -13.72 2.73
CA THR A 21 -18.42 -13.59 3.99
C THR A 21 -19.29 -14.05 5.16
N THR A 22 -18.66 -14.68 6.15
CA THR A 22 -19.27 -14.95 7.46
C THR A 22 -19.01 -13.82 8.47
N LEU A 23 -18.28 -12.78 8.06
CA LEU A 23 -17.92 -11.64 8.89
C LEU A 23 -18.98 -10.54 8.81
N ASN A 24 -19.40 -10.02 9.96
CA ASN A 24 -20.38 -8.93 10.03
C ASN A 24 -19.84 -7.61 9.45
N ARG A 25 -18.54 -7.33 9.68
CA ARG A 25 -17.86 -6.09 9.26
C ARG A 25 -16.45 -6.40 8.76
N PRO A 26 -16.31 -6.93 7.53
CA PRO A 26 -15.00 -7.21 6.97
C PRO A 26 -14.31 -5.91 6.57
N VAL A 27 -12.98 -5.87 6.75
CA VAL A 27 -12.09 -4.87 6.16
C VAL A 27 -11.28 -5.51 5.06
N VAL A 28 -10.94 -4.73 4.03
CA VAL A 28 -10.29 -5.21 2.81
C VAL A 28 -8.86 -4.71 2.75
N PHE A 29 -7.90 -5.64 2.68
CA PHE A 29 -6.52 -5.32 2.36
C PHE A 29 -6.33 -5.35 0.86
N THR A 30 -5.88 -4.24 0.26
CA THR A 30 -5.93 -3.99 -1.19
C THR A 30 -4.66 -4.39 -1.96
N GLY A 31 -3.56 -4.69 -1.27
CA GLY A 31 -2.25 -4.98 -1.87
C GLY A 31 -1.41 -5.94 -1.03
N GLY A 32 -2.09 -6.89 -0.37
CA GLY A 32 -1.50 -7.79 0.62
C GLY A 32 -1.43 -7.20 2.04
N ILE A 33 -1.13 -8.05 3.01
CA ILE A 33 -1.18 -7.69 4.44
C ILE A 33 -0.05 -6.72 4.83
N MET A 34 1.12 -6.83 4.20
CA MET A 34 2.28 -6.01 4.56
C MET A 34 2.19 -4.60 3.96
N MET A 35 2.34 -4.45 2.65
CA MET A 35 2.40 -3.12 1.99
C MET A 35 1.05 -2.57 1.55
N GLY A 36 -0.01 -3.40 1.49
CA GLY A 36 -1.32 -2.97 1.03
C GLY A 36 -2.01 -1.97 1.96
N GLY A 37 -2.94 -1.18 1.39
CA GLY A 37 -3.87 -0.36 2.16
C GLY A 37 -4.93 -1.21 2.87
N VAL A 38 -5.72 -0.56 3.72
CA VAL A 38 -6.89 -1.15 4.38
C VAL A 38 -8.08 -0.25 4.08
N GLU A 39 -9.11 -0.82 3.47
CA GLU A 39 -10.34 -0.14 3.12
C GLU A 39 -11.52 -0.79 3.86
N ASN A 40 -12.53 0.03 4.18
CA ASN A 40 -13.77 -0.43 4.80
C ASN A 40 -14.95 -0.41 3.83
N ASP A 41 -14.78 0.21 2.66
CA ASP A 41 -15.83 0.35 1.65
C ASP A 41 -15.72 -0.75 0.60
N LEU A 42 -16.76 -1.59 0.53
CA LEU A 42 -16.86 -2.67 -0.46
C LEU A 42 -17.33 -2.19 -1.83
N ALA A 43 -17.83 -0.95 -1.93
CA ALA A 43 -18.23 -0.36 -3.19
C ALA A 43 -17.04 0.06 -4.06
N LEU A 44 -15.83 0.15 -3.46
CA LEU A 44 -14.63 0.53 -4.17
C LEU A 44 -14.27 -0.46 -5.29
N PRO A 45 -13.80 0.05 -6.44
CA PRO A 45 -13.40 -0.78 -7.56
C PRO A 45 -12.00 -1.36 -7.38
N VAL A 46 -11.77 -2.54 -7.98
CA VAL A 46 -10.41 -3.05 -8.22
C VAL A 46 -9.72 -2.19 -9.28
N VAL A 47 -8.55 -1.69 -8.92
CA VAL A 47 -7.62 -0.97 -9.80
C VAL A 47 -6.43 -1.86 -10.17
N LYS A 48 -5.66 -1.43 -11.18
CA LYS A 48 -4.50 -2.19 -11.69
C LYS A 48 -3.39 -2.45 -10.66
N THR A 49 -3.35 -1.68 -9.58
CA THR A 49 -2.35 -1.82 -8.51
C THR A 49 -2.77 -2.81 -7.43
N ASN A 50 -4.01 -3.32 -7.46
CA ASN A 50 -4.44 -4.35 -6.53
C ASN A 50 -3.81 -5.69 -6.90
N GLY A 51 -2.93 -6.20 -6.04
CA GLY A 51 -2.31 -7.53 -6.22
C GLY A 51 -3.15 -8.68 -5.65
N GLY A 52 -3.99 -8.40 -4.65
CA GLY A 52 -4.85 -9.39 -4.01
C GLY A 52 -5.67 -8.76 -2.90
N LEU A 53 -6.94 -9.16 -2.82
CA LEU A 53 -7.87 -8.72 -1.79
C LEU A 53 -7.90 -9.74 -0.66
N ILE A 54 -7.66 -9.28 0.56
CA ILE A 54 -7.73 -10.11 1.76
C ILE A 54 -8.75 -9.50 2.70
N PHE A 55 -9.80 -10.26 3.02
CA PHE A 55 -10.87 -9.85 3.91
C PHE A 55 -10.57 -10.37 5.32
N LEU A 56 -10.48 -9.45 6.28
CA LEU A 56 -10.26 -9.79 7.69
C LEU A 56 -11.30 -9.08 8.58
N PRO A 57 -11.53 -9.55 9.81
CA PRO A 57 -12.34 -8.82 10.78
C PRO A 57 -11.78 -7.41 11.04
N ALA A 58 -12.66 -6.43 11.26
CA ALA A 58 -12.25 -5.05 11.57
C ALA A 58 -11.41 -4.93 12.86
N ASP A 59 -11.63 -5.83 13.82
CA ASP A 59 -10.88 -5.93 15.08
C ASP A 59 -9.58 -6.75 14.95
N HIS A 60 -9.25 -7.25 13.76
CA HIS A 60 -8.01 -7.97 13.54
C HIS A 60 -6.80 -7.09 13.90
N PRO A 61 -5.80 -7.57 14.66
CA PRO A 61 -4.71 -6.73 15.19
C PRO A 61 -3.98 -5.89 14.12
N VAL A 62 -3.74 -6.48 12.94
CA VAL A 62 -3.08 -5.77 11.83
C VAL A 62 -3.98 -4.67 11.24
N ALA A 63 -5.29 -4.90 11.18
CA ALA A 63 -6.24 -3.91 10.66
C ALA A 63 -6.34 -2.71 11.60
N VAL A 64 -6.59 -2.96 12.89
CA VAL A 64 -6.63 -1.92 13.94
C VAL A 64 -5.37 -1.06 13.90
N ARG A 65 -4.21 -1.70 13.77
CA ARG A 65 -2.93 -1.01 13.76
C ARG A 65 -2.71 -0.16 12.50
N LYS A 66 -3.12 -0.63 11.33
CA LYS A 66 -3.03 0.16 10.08
C LYS A 66 -4.03 1.32 10.03
N LEU A 67 -5.18 1.16 10.67
CA LEU A 67 -6.22 2.20 10.77
C LEU A 67 -5.98 3.16 11.94
N THR A 68 -4.95 2.93 12.77
CA THR A 68 -4.63 3.79 13.91
C THR A 68 -4.24 5.20 13.43
N PRO A 69 -4.88 6.28 13.92
CA PRO A 69 -4.59 7.63 13.47
C PRO A 69 -3.18 8.13 13.87
N PRO A 70 -2.60 9.08 13.12
CA PRO A 70 -1.29 9.68 13.41
C PRO A 70 -1.10 10.18 14.83
N ALA A 71 -2.05 10.94 15.34
CA ALA A 71 -1.98 11.50 16.69
C ALA A 71 -1.88 10.42 17.79
N GLN A 72 -2.36 9.20 17.53
CA GLN A 72 -2.31 8.10 18.49
C GLN A 72 -0.98 7.37 18.42
N TYR A 73 -0.54 6.90 17.24
CA TYR A 73 0.71 6.15 17.15
C TYR A 73 1.93 7.03 17.44
N GLN A 74 1.88 8.35 17.15
CA GLN A 74 2.96 9.28 17.48
C GLN A 74 3.08 9.47 18.99
N ARG A 75 1.95 9.60 19.70
CA ARG A 75 1.92 9.74 21.16
C ARG A 75 2.46 8.50 21.86
N ILE A 76 2.02 7.32 21.43
CA ILE A 76 2.50 6.04 21.97
C ILE A 76 4.00 5.86 21.67
N GLY A 77 4.43 6.18 20.45
CA GLY A 77 5.83 6.13 20.05
C GLY A 77 6.71 7.08 20.87
N HIS A 78 6.21 8.28 21.17
CA HIS A 78 6.90 9.26 22.01
C HIS A 78 7.06 8.77 23.46
N SER A 79 6.06 8.09 24.02
CA SER A 79 6.09 7.67 25.43
C SER A 79 6.87 6.38 25.70
N CYS A 80 6.93 5.46 24.74
CA CYS A 80 7.32 4.06 25.00
C CYS A 80 8.54 3.57 24.20
N CYS A 81 9.19 4.41 23.39
CA CYS A 81 10.29 3.94 22.55
C CYS A 81 11.61 3.80 23.33
N ASP A 82 12.07 2.56 23.53
CA ASP A 82 13.34 2.23 24.21
C ASP A 82 14.61 2.50 23.39
N GLN A 83 14.48 3.10 22.19
CA GLN A 83 15.61 3.46 21.33
C GLN A 83 16.54 2.30 20.92
N CYS A 84 16.08 1.04 21.01
CA CYS A 84 16.77 -0.11 20.44
C CYS A 84 16.86 -0.03 18.89
N THR A 85 17.66 -0.91 18.28
CA THR A 85 17.92 -0.88 16.84
C THR A 85 17.15 -1.92 16.03
N LEU A 86 16.31 -2.75 16.66
CA LEU A 86 15.65 -3.91 16.02
C LEU A 86 14.89 -3.57 14.72
N CYS A 87 14.26 -2.40 14.67
CA CYS A 87 13.53 -1.92 13.47
C CYS A 87 14.43 -1.57 12.29
N THR A 88 15.73 -1.36 12.51
CA THR A 88 16.75 -1.19 11.46
C THR A 88 17.44 -2.50 11.16
N GLU A 89 17.81 -3.21 12.21
CA GLU A 89 18.45 -4.52 12.15
C GLU A 89 17.64 -5.54 11.30
N LEU A 90 16.31 -5.52 11.36
CA LEU A 90 15.46 -6.38 10.53
C LEU A 90 14.91 -5.69 9.27
N CYS A 91 15.35 -4.47 8.96
CA CYS A 91 14.87 -3.75 7.78
C CYS A 91 15.50 -4.35 6.52
N PRO A 92 14.70 -4.86 5.55
CA PRO A 92 15.24 -5.48 4.36
C PRO A 92 16.06 -4.49 3.51
N ARG A 93 15.70 -3.20 3.51
CA ARG A 93 16.46 -2.18 2.78
C ARG A 93 17.77 -1.82 3.45
N TYR A 94 17.81 -1.75 4.77
CA TYR A 94 19.07 -1.57 5.50
C TYR A 94 20.03 -2.72 5.20
N LEU A 95 19.51 -3.96 5.20
CA LEU A 95 20.31 -5.15 4.87
C LEU A 95 20.80 -5.19 3.42
N LEU A 96 20.15 -4.46 2.52
CA LEU A 96 20.58 -4.27 1.13
C LEU A 96 21.54 -3.08 0.95
N GLY A 97 22.00 -2.45 2.04
CA GLY A 97 22.95 -1.35 2.00
C GLY A 97 22.35 0.04 1.81
N TYR A 98 21.01 0.16 1.77
CA TYR A 98 20.37 1.48 1.71
C TYR A 98 20.50 2.23 3.04
N PRO A 99 20.67 3.56 3.03
CA PRO A 99 20.88 4.36 4.24
C PRO A 99 19.56 4.69 4.96
N ILE A 100 18.79 3.64 5.25
CA ILE A 100 17.56 3.71 6.05
C ILE A 100 17.80 3.17 7.45
N GLN A 101 17.46 3.96 8.46
CA GLN A 101 17.60 3.57 9.85
C GLN A 101 16.36 3.97 10.66
N PRO A 102 15.28 3.15 10.66
CA PRO A 102 14.04 3.48 11.34
C PRO A 102 14.20 3.79 12.84
N HIS A 103 15.18 3.21 13.54
CA HIS A 103 15.43 3.54 14.95
C HIS A 103 15.86 5.01 15.12
N LYS A 104 16.66 5.56 14.20
CA LYS A 104 17.01 6.99 14.18
C LYS A 104 15.80 7.84 13.83
N VAL A 105 14.94 7.37 12.92
CA VAL A 105 13.70 8.09 12.58
C VAL A 105 12.76 8.16 13.79
N MET A 106 12.67 7.12 14.63
CA MET A 106 11.88 7.14 15.86
C MET A 106 12.30 8.27 16.82
N ARG A 107 13.61 8.63 16.86
CA ARG A 107 14.11 9.76 17.67
C ARG A 107 13.52 11.10 17.26
N SER A 108 13.06 11.24 16.01
CA SER A 108 12.41 12.47 15.54
C SER A 108 11.13 12.83 16.33
N LEU A 109 10.52 11.86 17.02
CA LEU A 109 9.39 12.11 17.91
C LEU A 109 9.79 12.95 19.13
N LEU A 110 11.02 12.80 19.62
CA LEU A 110 11.54 13.47 20.82
C LEU A 110 12.25 14.80 20.51
N MET A 111 12.28 15.20 19.23
CA MET A 111 13.05 16.34 18.75
C MET A 111 12.14 17.38 18.10
N THR A 112 12.63 18.61 18.05
CA THR A 112 11.97 19.74 17.37
C THR A 112 12.95 20.41 16.40
N GLY A 113 12.45 21.34 15.57
CA GLY A 113 13.28 22.13 14.67
C GLY A 113 14.18 21.32 13.73
N SER A 114 15.41 21.78 13.56
CA SER A 114 16.44 21.18 12.69
C SER A 114 16.83 19.76 13.10
N GLU A 115 16.80 19.45 14.40
CA GLU A 115 17.11 18.08 14.86
C GLU A 115 16.05 17.08 14.39
N LYS A 116 14.77 17.46 14.44
CA LYS A 116 13.69 16.63 13.89
C LYS A 116 13.89 16.35 12.39
N GLU A 117 14.29 17.37 11.64
CA GLU A 117 14.58 17.25 10.20
C GLU A 117 15.77 16.32 9.94
N ARG A 118 16.85 16.49 10.71
CA ARG A 118 18.06 15.65 10.60
C ARG A 118 17.76 14.17 10.84
N TYR A 119 16.96 13.85 11.86
CA TYR A 119 16.55 12.47 12.10
C TYR A 119 15.58 11.95 11.03
N SER A 120 14.72 12.83 10.48
CA SER A 120 13.78 12.47 9.42
C SER A 120 14.47 12.03 8.13
N LEU A 121 15.68 12.54 7.83
CA LEU A 121 16.46 12.15 6.65
C LEU A 121 16.72 10.63 6.56
N TRP A 122 16.79 9.91 7.69
CA TRP A 122 16.96 8.46 7.70
C TRP A 122 15.74 7.68 7.17
N ALA A 123 14.60 8.36 6.94
CA ALA A 123 13.40 7.75 6.38
C ALA A 123 13.36 7.78 4.84
N ALA A 124 14.24 8.54 4.18
CA ALA A 124 14.16 8.83 2.74
C ALA A 124 14.04 7.56 1.86
N TYR A 125 14.77 6.50 2.22
CA TYR A 125 14.76 5.23 1.48
C TYR A 125 13.70 4.22 1.96
N CYS A 126 12.75 4.63 2.80
CA CYS A 126 11.72 3.72 3.30
C CYS A 126 10.78 3.26 2.18
N CYS A 127 10.69 1.94 1.97
CA CYS A 127 9.73 1.30 1.05
C CYS A 127 8.41 0.90 1.72
N GLU A 128 8.18 1.29 2.97
CA GLU A 128 6.88 1.11 3.65
C GLU A 128 6.45 -0.36 3.85
N CYS A 129 7.41 -1.29 3.88
CA CYS A 129 7.18 -2.73 3.98
C CYS A 129 6.53 -3.24 5.29
N ASN A 130 6.37 -2.40 6.30
CA ASN A 130 5.80 -2.72 7.62
C ASN A 130 6.56 -3.76 8.48
N ILE A 131 7.73 -4.27 8.07
CA ILE A 131 8.49 -5.23 8.90
C ILE A 131 8.85 -4.63 10.27
N CYS A 132 9.39 -3.41 10.29
CA CYS A 132 9.74 -2.70 11.52
C CYS A 132 8.54 -2.55 12.48
N SER A 133 7.36 -2.34 11.92
CA SER A 133 6.12 -2.08 12.61
C SER A 133 5.44 -3.37 13.09
N LEU A 134 5.15 -4.28 12.17
CA LEU A 134 4.33 -5.46 12.43
C LEU A 134 5.13 -6.66 12.96
N PHE A 135 6.46 -6.64 12.85
CA PHE A 135 7.32 -7.75 13.26
C PHE A 135 8.40 -7.34 14.26
N SER A 136 9.25 -6.38 13.90
CA SER A 136 10.52 -6.15 14.60
C SER A 136 10.40 -5.44 15.96
N CYS A 137 9.46 -4.52 16.13
CA CYS A 137 9.38 -3.71 17.35
C CYS A 137 8.84 -4.55 18.52
N PRO A 138 9.61 -4.71 19.62
CA PRO A 138 9.17 -5.46 20.80
C PRO A 138 7.98 -4.78 21.49
N GLU A 139 8.04 -3.45 21.58
CA GLU A 139 7.02 -2.57 22.15
C GLU A 139 5.79 -2.37 21.26
N LYS A 140 5.75 -3.02 20.09
CA LYS A 140 4.67 -2.89 19.10
C LYS A 140 4.39 -1.43 18.70
N LEU A 141 5.41 -0.59 18.65
CA LEU A 141 5.35 0.78 18.11
C LEU A 141 5.33 0.76 16.59
N ASP A 142 5.11 1.93 15.96
CA ASP A 142 4.90 2.05 14.51
C ASP A 142 6.00 2.80 13.71
N PRO A 143 7.27 2.31 13.70
CA PRO A 143 8.35 2.95 12.95
C PRO A 143 8.07 3.17 11.47
N LYS A 144 7.30 2.29 10.82
CA LYS A 144 6.92 2.47 9.41
C LYS A 144 6.19 3.78 9.21
N ASN A 145 5.15 4.05 10.01
CA ASN A 145 4.36 5.26 9.87
C ASN A 145 5.15 6.50 10.30
N ILE A 146 6.05 6.40 11.29
CA ILE A 146 6.97 7.52 11.59
C ILE A 146 7.88 7.81 10.39
N CYS A 147 8.36 6.79 9.66
CA CYS A 147 9.09 7.00 8.41
C CYS A 147 8.23 7.64 7.31
N VAL A 148 6.93 7.31 7.23
CA VAL A 148 6.02 7.94 6.25
C VAL A 148 5.82 9.42 6.58
N ASP A 149 5.58 9.73 7.85
CA ASP A 149 5.44 11.10 8.34
C ASP A 149 6.73 11.91 8.11
N ALA A 150 7.88 11.31 8.41
CA ALA A 150 9.18 11.92 8.13
C ALA A 150 9.39 12.20 6.64
N LYS A 151 9.05 11.25 5.75
CA LYS A 151 9.11 11.49 4.29
C LYS A 151 8.18 12.61 3.85
N LYS A 152 7.00 12.76 4.47
CA LYS A 152 6.09 13.87 4.19
C LYS A 152 6.73 15.20 4.58
N LEU A 153 7.29 15.29 5.79
CA LEU A 153 8.01 16.48 6.27
C LEU A 153 9.17 16.86 5.33
N LEU A 154 9.98 15.89 4.91
CA LEU A 154 11.10 16.13 4.00
C LEU A 154 10.65 16.67 2.65
N ARG A 155 9.54 16.16 2.09
CA ARG A 155 8.97 16.67 0.84
C ARG A 155 8.45 18.09 0.99
N GLU A 156 7.73 18.38 2.07
CA GLU A 156 7.17 19.71 2.35
C GLU A 156 8.27 20.77 2.51
N LYS A 157 9.39 20.40 3.15
CA LYS A 157 10.53 21.30 3.36
C LYS A 157 11.59 21.22 2.26
N GLN A 158 11.40 20.35 1.27
CA GLN A 158 12.35 20.08 0.19
C GLN A 158 13.76 19.71 0.69
N ILE A 159 13.84 19.02 1.82
CA ILE A 159 15.11 18.60 2.43
C ILE A 159 15.49 17.23 1.89
N SER A 160 16.71 17.12 1.39
CA SER A 160 17.31 15.86 0.95
C SER A 160 18.80 15.85 1.24
N ARG A 161 19.43 14.66 1.20
CA ARG A 161 20.88 14.52 1.31
C ARG A 161 21.55 14.83 -0.01
N THR A 162 22.78 15.34 0.04
CA THR A 162 23.56 15.59 -1.17
C THR A 162 24.05 14.28 -1.80
N PRO A 163 24.38 14.26 -3.10
CA PRO A 163 24.94 13.08 -3.75
C PRO A 163 26.22 12.55 -3.08
N GLU A 164 27.05 13.44 -2.55
CA GLU A 164 28.30 13.11 -1.84
C GLU A 164 28.01 12.39 -0.52
N GLU A 165 27.08 12.92 0.27
CA GLU A 165 26.62 12.27 1.50
C GLU A 165 26.04 10.88 1.21
N LEU A 166 25.27 10.74 0.14
CA LEU A 166 24.67 9.46 -0.24
C LEU A 166 25.75 8.45 -0.65
N LYS A 167 26.80 8.87 -1.36
CA LYS A 167 27.91 8.00 -1.74
C LYS A 167 28.61 7.39 -0.53
N GLU A 168 28.73 8.12 0.56
CA GLU A 168 29.33 7.63 1.82
C GLU A 168 28.37 6.77 2.65
N LEU A 169 27.07 7.06 2.58
CA LEU A 169 26.07 6.39 3.42
C LEU A 169 25.57 5.06 2.85
N PHE A 170 25.63 4.88 1.54
CA PHE A 170 25.33 3.59 0.92
C PHE A 170 26.43 2.59 1.24
N LEU A 171 26.03 1.40 1.66
CA LEU A 171 26.92 0.31 2.02
C LEU A 171 26.72 -0.86 1.06
N ASP A 172 27.65 -1.81 1.11
CA ASP A 172 27.44 -3.12 0.52
C ASP A 172 26.31 -3.88 1.23
N VAL A 173 25.81 -4.93 0.59
CA VAL A 173 24.82 -5.83 1.19
C VAL A 173 25.39 -6.40 2.49
N HIS A 174 24.58 -6.36 3.55
CA HIS A 174 25.03 -6.79 4.87
C HIS A 174 25.47 -8.27 4.84
N PRO A 175 26.65 -8.64 5.36
CA PRO A 175 27.23 -9.97 5.16
C PRO A 175 26.38 -11.11 5.73
N VAL A 176 25.68 -10.85 6.84
CA VAL A 176 24.73 -11.80 7.45
C VAL A 176 23.27 -11.55 7.07
N ARG A 177 22.99 -10.93 5.91
CA ARG A 177 21.62 -10.66 5.44
C ARG A 177 20.77 -11.93 5.46
N SER A 178 21.28 -13.04 4.90
CA SER A 178 20.55 -14.33 4.82
C SER A 178 20.13 -14.84 6.20
N SER A 179 20.99 -14.73 7.21
CA SER A 179 20.71 -15.14 8.59
C SER A 179 19.72 -14.23 9.33
N ARG A 180 19.41 -13.06 8.76
CA ARG A 180 18.50 -12.05 9.35
C ARG A 180 17.17 -11.94 8.61
N GLU A 181 16.98 -12.71 7.55
CA GLU A 181 15.70 -12.80 6.87
C GLU A 181 14.64 -13.41 7.78
N ILE A 182 13.41 -12.92 7.67
CA ILE A 182 12.31 -13.35 8.52
C ILE A 182 11.64 -14.56 7.87
N PRO A 183 11.59 -15.73 8.54
CA PRO A 183 10.86 -16.87 8.02
C PRO A 183 9.37 -16.53 7.86
N ILE A 184 8.80 -16.87 6.70
CA ILE A 184 7.40 -16.57 6.37
C ILE A 184 6.45 -17.18 7.41
N THR A 185 6.75 -18.38 7.89
CA THR A 185 5.95 -19.07 8.91
C THR A 185 5.89 -18.30 10.24
N MET A 186 7.00 -17.71 10.68
CA MET A 186 7.04 -16.85 11.86
C MET A 186 6.28 -15.55 11.62
N LEU A 187 6.41 -14.96 10.44
CA LEU A 187 5.67 -13.76 10.06
C LEU A 187 4.15 -14.03 10.12
N TYR A 188 3.69 -15.15 9.54
CA TYR A 188 2.27 -15.53 9.56
C TYR A 188 1.73 -15.73 10.97
N GLN A 189 2.52 -16.35 11.84
CA GLN A 189 2.17 -16.51 13.25
C GLN A 189 2.11 -15.16 13.98
N ARG A 190 3.13 -14.31 13.80
CA ARG A 190 3.20 -12.98 14.44
C ARG A 190 2.04 -12.07 14.03
N LEU A 191 1.62 -12.15 12.76
CA LEU A 191 0.51 -11.37 12.21
C LEU A 191 -0.87 -11.95 12.53
N GLY A 192 -0.95 -13.14 13.14
CA GLY A 192 -2.22 -13.80 13.44
C GLY A 192 -2.93 -14.38 12.21
N ILE A 193 -2.22 -14.55 11.08
CA ILE A 193 -2.83 -14.92 9.80
C ILE A 193 -2.63 -16.38 9.39
N LYS A 194 -1.86 -17.14 10.19
CA LYS A 194 -1.60 -18.57 9.95
C LYS A 194 -2.88 -19.40 9.72
N PRO A 195 -4.01 -19.19 10.43
CA PRO A 195 -5.26 -19.92 10.15
C PRO A 195 -5.83 -19.69 8.74
N TYR A 196 -5.47 -18.58 8.10
CA TYR A 196 -5.93 -18.21 6.75
C TYR A 196 -4.93 -18.60 5.65
N ASP A 197 -3.79 -19.19 6.00
CA ASP A 197 -2.77 -19.61 5.05
C ASP A 197 -3.26 -20.82 4.23
N ARG A 198 -3.90 -20.53 3.10
CA ARG A 198 -4.45 -21.51 2.18
C ARG A 198 -4.03 -21.16 0.77
N LYS A 199 -3.67 -22.17 -0.03
CA LYS A 199 -3.34 -21.98 -1.44
C LYS A 199 -4.54 -21.40 -2.20
N ALA A 200 -4.33 -20.26 -2.84
CA ALA A 200 -5.29 -19.67 -3.76
C ALA A 200 -5.13 -20.30 -5.15
N HIS A 201 -5.88 -21.38 -5.41
CA HIS A 201 -5.89 -22.01 -6.72
C HIS A 201 -6.47 -21.07 -7.78
N PHE A 202 -5.83 -21.06 -8.96
CA PHE A 202 -6.37 -20.39 -10.14
C PHE A 202 -7.62 -21.12 -10.62
N ARG A 203 -8.67 -20.34 -10.90
CA ARG A 203 -9.92 -20.81 -11.48
C ARG A 203 -10.23 -19.95 -12.68
N GLU A 204 -10.39 -20.58 -13.82
CA GLU A 204 -10.87 -19.91 -15.02
C GLU A 204 -12.39 -19.74 -14.90
N LEU A 205 -12.82 -18.49 -14.78
CA LEU A 205 -14.23 -18.13 -14.66
C LEU A 205 -14.53 -17.05 -15.69
N ASN A 206 -15.62 -17.23 -16.44
CA ASN A 206 -16.16 -16.21 -17.33
C ASN A 206 -17.04 -15.24 -16.52
N PHE A 207 -16.40 -14.44 -15.68
CA PHE A 207 -17.09 -13.43 -14.89
C PHE A 207 -17.32 -12.15 -15.72
N ALA A 208 -18.59 -11.77 -15.86
CA ALA A 208 -19.03 -10.57 -16.56
C ALA A 208 -19.77 -9.65 -15.56
N PRO A 209 -19.11 -8.63 -14.99
CA PRO A 209 -19.77 -7.67 -14.11
C PRO A 209 -20.75 -6.81 -14.91
N ALA A 210 -21.90 -6.50 -14.31
CA ALA A 210 -22.92 -5.63 -14.91
C ALA A 210 -22.45 -4.17 -15.02
N GLU A 211 -21.55 -3.76 -14.13
CA GLU A 211 -21.01 -2.40 -14.08
C GLU A 211 -19.54 -2.45 -13.64
N VAL A 212 -18.72 -1.57 -14.22
CA VAL A 212 -17.35 -1.31 -13.76
C VAL A 212 -17.15 0.19 -13.57
N GLU A 213 -16.41 0.55 -12.52
CA GLU A 213 -15.94 1.92 -12.28
C GLU A 213 -14.43 1.98 -12.44
N LEU A 214 -13.95 2.76 -13.40
CA LEU A 214 -12.53 2.87 -13.75
C LEU A 214 -11.98 4.21 -13.25
N PRO A 215 -11.18 4.24 -12.17
CA PRO A 215 -10.55 5.47 -11.71
C PRO A 215 -9.56 6.04 -12.73
N LEU A 216 -9.48 7.35 -12.83
CA LEU A 216 -8.59 8.06 -13.75
C LEU A 216 -7.17 8.22 -13.19
N GLN A 217 -7.01 8.13 -11.87
CA GLN A 217 -5.72 8.14 -11.17
C GLN A 217 -5.43 6.75 -10.59
N GLN A 218 -4.55 5.98 -11.25
CA GLN A 218 -4.17 4.63 -10.81
C GLN A 218 -2.65 4.43 -10.71
N HIS A 219 -1.86 5.50 -10.70
CA HIS A 219 -0.39 5.45 -10.66
C HIS A 219 0.20 6.70 -9.99
N ILE A 220 1.52 6.87 -10.01
CA ILE A 220 2.19 8.05 -9.42
C ILE A 220 2.16 9.29 -10.33
N GLY A 221 2.01 9.07 -11.65
CA GLY A 221 1.94 10.11 -12.67
C GLY A 221 0.63 10.92 -12.68
N ALA A 222 0.39 11.70 -13.74
CA ALA A 222 -0.78 12.57 -13.87
C ALA A 222 -2.10 11.80 -14.13
N PRO A 223 -3.25 12.29 -13.67
CA PRO A 223 -4.54 11.65 -13.95
C PRO A 223 -4.81 11.59 -15.45
N ALA A 224 -5.43 10.50 -15.90
CA ALA A 224 -5.92 10.40 -17.27
C ALA A 224 -7.15 11.29 -17.48
N VAL A 225 -7.25 11.90 -18.66
CA VAL A 225 -8.36 12.75 -19.07
C VAL A 225 -9.29 11.94 -19.98
N PRO A 226 -10.60 11.84 -19.67
CA PRO A 226 -11.55 11.10 -20.50
C PRO A 226 -11.59 11.62 -21.94
N VAL A 227 -11.61 10.70 -22.91
CA VAL A 227 -11.76 10.98 -24.35
C VAL A 227 -13.13 10.57 -24.90
N ILE A 228 -14.03 10.14 -24.01
CA ILE A 228 -15.39 9.69 -24.27
C ILE A 228 -16.40 10.49 -23.44
N LYS A 229 -17.68 10.37 -23.77
CA LYS A 229 -18.80 11.03 -23.11
C LYS A 229 -19.82 10.02 -22.60
N SER A 230 -20.66 10.46 -21.65
CA SER A 230 -21.80 9.64 -21.21
C SER A 230 -22.74 9.35 -22.39
N GLY A 231 -23.22 8.10 -22.46
CA GLY A 231 -24.03 7.59 -23.57
C GLY A 231 -23.22 6.92 -24.69
N ASP A 232 -21.90 7.11 -24.75
CA ASP A 232 -21.07 6.47 -25.79
C ASP A 232 -21.06 4.95 -25.62
N ARG A 233 -21.03 4.23 -26.74
CA ARG A 233 -20.81 2.78 -26.76
C ARG A 233 -19.31 2.51 -26.87
N VAL A 234 -18.79 1.66 -25.98
CA VAL A 234 -17.37 1.29 -25.96
C VAL A 234 -17.20 -0.23 -26.11
N VAL A 235 -16.08 -0.63 -26.71
CA VAL A 235 -15.68 -2.03 -26.79
C VAL A 235 -14.53 -2.33 -25.83
N LYS A 236 -14.50 -3.54 -25.28
CA LYS A 236 -13.42 -3.99 -24.41
C LYS A 236 -12.05 -3.76 -25.07
N GLY A 237 -11.15 -3.12 -24.34
CA GLY A 237 -9.81 -2.76 -24.81
C GLY A 237 -9.73 -1.41 -25.54
N GLN A 238 -10.84 -0.71 -25.76
CA GLN A 238 -10.83 0.65 -26.30
C GLN A 238 -10.22 1.63 -25.29
N VAL A 239 -9.41 2.57 -25.76
CA VAL A 239 -8.92 3.70 -24.96
C VAL A 239 -10.10 4.62 -24.62
N ILE A 240 -10.28 4.92 -23.33
CA ILE A 240 -11.37 5.77 -22.83
C ILE A 240 -10.86 7.00 -22.06
N ALA A 241 -9.59 7.02 -21.65
CA ALA A 241 -8.94 8.21 -21.13
C ALA A 241 -7.46 8.20 -21.49
N GLU A 242 -6.91 9.37 -21.80
CA GLU A 242 -5.53 9.55 -22.23
C GLU A 242 -4.74 10.40 -21.23
N VAL A 243 -3.42 10.25 -21.21
CA VAL A 243 -2.52 11.12 -20.46
C VAL A 243 -1.75 11.94 -21.49
N ALA A 244 -1.57 13.24 -21.24
CA ALA A 244 -0.77 14.10 -22.12
C ALA A 244 0.64 13.50 -22.31
N GLU A 245 1.15 13.49 -23.54
CA GLU A 245 2.42 12.83 -23.91
C GLU A 245 3.62 13.26 -23.05
N GLU A 246 3.65 14.52 -22.63
CA GLU A 246 4.73 15.09 -21.81
C GLU A 246 4.64 14.74 -20.32
N LYS A 247 3.55 14.09 -19.89
CA LYS A 247 3.33 13.72 -18.49
C LYS A 247 3.56 12.23 -18.29
N LEU A 248 4.22 11.88 -17.19
CA LEU A 248 4.29 10.50 -16.74
C LEU A 248 2.87 9.97 -16.49
N GLY A 249 2.48 8.87 -17.13
CA GLY A 249 1.21 8.20 -16.85
C GLY A 249 0.89 7.08 -17.83
N CYS A 250 -0.32 6.53 -17.73
CA CYS A 250 -0.81 5.48 -18.63
C CYS A 250 -2.27 5.73 -19.02
N PRO A 251 -2.65 5.53 -20.29
CA PRO A 251 -4.05 5.57 -20.71
C PRO A 251 -4.92 4.54 -19.97
N VAL A 252 -6.20 4.87 -19.81
CA VAL A 252 -7.22 3.98 -19.26
C VAL A 252 -8.00 3.36 -20.41
N HIS A 253 -8.21 2.04 -20.33
CA HIS A 253 -8.93 1.28 -21.34
C HIS A 253 -10.21 0.69 -20.75
N ALA A 254 -11.26 0.56 -21.57
CA ALA A 254 -12.50 -0.10 -21.20
C ALA A 254 -12.24 -1.58 -20.85
N SER A 255 -12.55 -1.98 -19.62
CA SER A 255 -12.34 -3.35 -19.16
C SER A 255 -13.44 -4.32 -19.61
N ILE A 256 -14.61 -3.77 -19.98
CA ILE A 256 -15.76 -4.46 -20.57
C ILE A 256 -16.28 -3.67 -21.79
N SER A 257 -17.02 -4.34 -22.67
CA SER A 257 -17.83 -3.66 -23.69
C SER A 257 -19.16 -3.21 -23.07
N GLY A 258 -19.70 -2.07 -23.48
CA GLY A 258 -20.93 -1.56 -22.87
C GLY A 258 -21.27 -0.12 -23.25
N ILE A 259 -22.12 0.50 -22.45
CA ILE A 259 -22.50 1.91 -22.54
C ILE A 259 -21.87 2.69 -21.39
N VAL A 260 -21.28 3.84 -21.69
CA VAL A 260 -20.72 4.75 -20.69
C VAL A 260 -21.88 5.37 -19.92
N ALA A 261 -22.04 4.98 -18.66
CA ALA A 261 -23.13 5.46 -17.81
C ALA A 261 -22.83 6.85 -17.20
N ALA A 262 -21.57 7.08 -16.83
CA ALA A 262 -21.13 8.34 -16.24
C ALA A 262 -19.64 8.60 -16.51
N VAL A 263 -19.30 9.87 -16.66
CA VAL A 263 -17.91 10.36 -16.72
C VAL A 263 -17.79 11.46 -15.68
N SER A 264 -16.83 11.33 -14.76
CA SER A 264 -16.52 12.33 -13.73
C SER A 264 -15.05 12.72 -13.76
N GLU A 265 -14.65 13.69 -12.94
CA GLU A 265 -13.24 14.07 -12.77
C GLU A 265 -12.37 12.94 -12.18
N LYS A 266 -12.99 11.95 -11.52
CA LYS A 266 -12.25 10.91 -10.78
C LYS A 266 -12.34 9.53 -11.42
N SER A 267 -13.44 9.22 -12.09
CA SER A 267 -13.71 7.90 -12.62
C SER A 267 -14.70 7.90 -13.80
N ILE A 268 -14.67 6.80 -14.57
CA ILE A 268 -15.60 6.49 -15.65
C ILE A 268 -16.39 5.24 -15.27
N VAL A 269 -17.71 5.26 -15.42
CA VAL A 269 -18.59 4.10 -15.16
C VAL A 269 -19.10 3.54 -16.48
N ILE A 270 -18.92 2.24 -16.70
CA ILE A 270 -19.40 1.51 -17.88
C ILE A 270 -20.37 0.41 -17.43
N LYS A 271 -21.52 0.31 -18.10
CA LYS A 271 -22.52 -0.75 -17.91
C LYS A 271 -22.52 -1.70 -19.10
N GLY A 272 -22.35 -2.99 -18.81
CA GLY A 272 -22.26 -4.08 -19.79
C GLY A 272 -23.61 -4.69 -20.16
#